data_AF-A0A4R9EN59-F1
#
_entry.id   AF-A0A4R9EN59-F1
#
_cell.length_a   1.000
_cell.length_b   1.000
_cell.length_c   1.000
_cell.angle_alpha   90.00
_cell.angle_beta   90.00
_cell.angle_gamma   90.00
#
_symmetry.space_group_name_H-M   'P 1'
#
loop_
_entity.id
_entity.type
_entity.pdbx_description
1 polymer ?
#
loop_
_entity_poly.entity_id
_entity_poly.type
_entity_poly.pdbx_seq_one_letter_code
_entity_poly.pdbx_strand_id
1 'polypeptide(L)'
;LHGLGGVGKTTLAWHYAHDHLGSYRLVWWIRSDTPELIDAGLAALAARLRGDAAPLPTAQAVTWAIGWLQAHPGWLLVFDNVEKPEDVRGIAGQLRDAGRQLITSRCKEGWTGAPIALPVLDAEASLDLLARLTDGGDEDEAARALAEDLGHLPLALEQAGAFIAQTSLTVDEYRGMLRAHPEHATDAAPPGSDPARTMARIWRITLDVLHERDPRAVDILRIAAWYAPTGIPRDLFAPLAENPVDRAGLLALLANYNMITLDRTSLGVHRLVQMVARTPSEADPHRPQSLITAARDRAAAWMRHALPPDPVANVEGWPTWRILLPHAEALLTAWSPAEDTVDTSWVLNAVATYLEGQGEVRKAAEYFHRALEADTRVLGADHPDTLMSRNNLAGAYESAGDVGRAIALFEQVLVDSVRVLGADHRDTLTSRNNLAYAYESAGDVGRAIALYEQTLADRVGVLGVDHPSTLRSRNNLAYAYESAGDVGRAIALYEQTLADRVRVLGVDHPSTLTSRNNLAGAYESAGDVGRAIALYEQTLADRVRVLGVDHPDTLRSRNNLAGAYESAGDVGRALALYEQTLADSVRVLGQDHPTTKIVRENLTSARAKASPPTD
;
A
#
# COMPACT_ATOMS: atom_id res chain seq x y z
N LEU A 1 -8.30 -3.67 27.30
CA LEU A 1 -7.26 -2.80 27.90
C LEU A 1 -7.32 -1.44 27.22
N HIS A 2 -7.62 -0.39 27.97
CA HIS A 2 -7.58 0.98 27.45
C HIS A 2 -6.72 1.88 28.34
N GLY A 3 -6.17 2.96 27.78
CA GLY A 3 -5.26 3.85 28.51
C GLY A 3 -4.45 4.73 27.59
N LEU A 4 -3.67 5.63 28.19
CA LEU A 4 -2.87 6.65 27.48
C LEU A 4 -1.85 6.03 26.50
N GLY A 5 -1.39 6.82 25.52
CA GLY A 5 -0.28 6.40 24.66
C GLY A 5 1.00 6.23 25.48
N GLY A 6 1.79 5.18 25.23
CA GLY A 6 3.03 4.92 25.98
C GLY A 6 2.86 4.26 27.36
N VAL A 7 1.63 3.92 27.76
CA VAL A 7 1.36 3.27 29.06
C VAL A 7 1.62 1.74 29.08
N GLY A 8 2.15 1.16 27.99
CA GLY A 8 2.51 -0.26 27.96
C GLY A 8 1.36 -1.24 27.71
N LYS A 9 0.22 -0.82 27.13
CA LYS A 9 -0.92 -1.73 26.81
C LYS A 9 -0.52 -2.92 25.95
N THR A 10 0.22 -2.66 24.87
CA THR A 10 0.74 -3.68 23.94
C THR A 10 1.71 -4.61 24.66
N THR A 11 2.62 -4.07 25.48
CA THR A 11 3.56 -4.84 26.31
C THR A 11 2.83 -5.75 27.30
N LEU A 12 1.83 -5.25 28.01
CA LEU A 12 1.03 -6.04 28.95
C LEU A 12 0.24 -7.14 28.23
N ALA A 13 -0.33 -6.83 27.07
CA ALA A 13 -1.01 -7.82 26.25
C ALA A 13 -0.07 -8.92 25.74
N TRP A 14 1.16 -8.54 25.39
CA TRP A 14 2.20 -9.48 25.00
C TRP A 14 2.64 -10.37 26.16
N HIS A 15 2.89 -9.80 27.34
CA HIS A 15 3.23 -10.56 28.55
C HIS A 15 2.14 -11.54 28.92
N TYR A 16 0.87 -11.09 28.93
CA TYR A 16 -0.27 -11.96 29.16
C TYR A 16 -0.32 -13.13 28.16
N ALA A 17 -0.17 -12.83 26.87
CA ALA A 17 -0.15 -13.84 25.81
C ALA A 17 1.00 -14.84 25.99
N HIS A 18 2.19 -14.36 26.35
CA HIS A 18 3.39 -15.18 26.55
C HIS A 18 3.24 -16.14 27.74
N ASP A 19 2.85 -15.62 28.91
CA ASP A 19 2.68 -16.42 30.14
C ASP A 19 1.61 -17.52 29.98
N HIS A 20 0.62 -17.27 29.12
CA HIS A 20 -0.51 -18.17 28.92
C HIS A 20 -0.41 -18.97 27.62
N LEU A 21 0.76 -19.05 26.97
CA LEU A 21 0.96 -19.85 25.76
C LEU A 21 0.54 -21.32 25.95
N GLY A 22 0.77 -21.89 27.15
CA GLY A 22 0.35 -23.26 27.47
C GLY A 22 -1.13 -23.42 27.86
N SER A 23 -1.84 -22.33 28.11
CA SER A 23 -3.26 -22.33 28.52
C SER A 23 -4.22 -22.24 27.34
N TYR A 24 -3.75 -21.77 26.18
CA TYR A 24 -4.54 -21.64 24.97
C TYR A 24 -4.07 -22.62 23.89
N ARG A 25 -5.01 -23.14 23.11
CA ARG A 25 -4.71 -23.97 21.93
C ARG A 25 -4.08 -23.17 20.80
N LEU A 26 -4.35 -21.87 20.76
CA LEU A 26 -3.89 -20.93 19.76
C LEU A 26 -3.81 -19.55 20.41
N VAL A 27 -2.70 -18.85 20.19
CA VAL A 27 -2.58 -17.43 20.46
C VAL A 27 -2.27 -16.75 19.13
N TRP A 28 -3.07 -15.76 18.75
CA TRP A 28 -2.88 -15.06 17.48
C TRP A 28 -3.02 -13.56 17.65
N TRP A 29 -2.06 -12.82 17.10
CA TRP A 29 -1.92 -11.38 17.25
C TRP A 29 -2.33 -10.68 15.96
N ILE A 30 -3.27 -9.75 16.07
CA ILE A 30 -3.82 -9.00 14.95
C ILE A 30 -3.57 -7.51 15.21
N ARG A 31 -2.91 -6.84 14.27
CA ARG A 31 -2.92 -5.39 14.23
C ARG A 31 -4.28 -4.90 13.79
N SER A 32 -4.87 -3.99 14.56
CA SER A 32 -6.28 -3.62 14.39
C SER A 32 -6.49 -2.12 14.26
N ASP A 33 -5.50 -1.43 13.68
CA ASP A 33 -5.57 0.02 13.48
C ASP A 33 -6.73 0.41 12.53
N THR A 34 -7.03 -0.44 11.55
CA THR A 34 -8.12 -0.28 10.58
C THR A 34 -8.85 -1.61 10.32
N PRO A 35 -10.07 -1.59 9.76
CA PRO A 35 -10.80 -2.80 9.35
C PRO A 35 -10.00 -3.71 8.42
N GLU A 36 -9.27 -3.14 7.47
CA GLU A 36 -8.50 -3.91 6.47
C GLU A 36 -7.35 -4.69 7.11
N LEU A 37 -6.71 -4.13 8.15
CA LEU A 37 -5.67 -4.84 8.91
C LEU A 37 -6.26 -5.97 9.78
N ILE A 38 -7.48 -5.79 10.28
CA ILE A 38 -8.20 -6.86 11.00
C ILE A 38 -8.47 -8.03 10.05
N ASP A 39 -9.00 -7.72 8.86
CA ASP A 39 -9.30 -8.72 7.83
C ASP A 39 -8.03 -9.43 7.35
N ALA A 40 -6.95 -8.69 7.10
CA ALA A 40 -5.66 -9.27 6.73
C ALA A 40 -5.12 -10.20 7.83
N GLY A 41 -5.24 -9.82 9.11
CA GLY A 41 -4.80 -10.63 10.24
C GLY A 41 -5.60 -11.92 10.40
N LEU A 42 -6.92 -11.88 10.18
CA LEU A 42 -7.78 -13.08 10.20
C LEU A 42 -7.55 -13.97 8.97
N ALA A 43 -7.34 -13.38 7.79
CA ALA A 43 -6.97 -14.13 6.60
C ALA A 43 -5.62 -14.83 6.75
N ALA A 44 -4.64 -14.17 7.37
CA ALA A 44 -3.35 -14.77 7.70
C ALA A 44 -3.51 -15.94 8.71
N LEU A 45 -4.42 -15.82 9.68
CA LEU A 45 -4.75 -16.93 10.59
C LEU A 45 -5.33 -18.12 9.81
N ALA A 46 -6.30 -17.87 8.93
CA ALA A 46 -6.88 -18.91 8.09
C ALA A 46 -5.82 -19.63 7.25
N ALA A 47 -4.93 -18.88 6.62
CA ALA A 47 -3.81 -19.45 5.86
C ALA A 47 -2.94 -20.34 6.75
N ARG A 48 -2.59 -19.86 7.96
CA ARG A 48 -1.74 -20.61 8.89
C ARG A 48 -2.38 -21.91 9.38
N LEU A 49 -3.68 -21.90 9.65
CA LEU A 49 -4.43 -23.05 10.15
C LEU A 49 -4.76 -24.08 9.06
N ARG A 50 -4.94 -23.62 7.81
CA ARG A 50 -5.24 -24.48 6.67
C ARG A 50 -4.00 -25.13 6.05
N GLY A 51 -2.80 -24.66 6.40
CA GLY A 51 -1.54 -25.22 5.92
C GLY A 51 -1.43 -25.13 4.40
N ASP A 52 -1.17 -26.26 3.74
CA ASP A 52 -0.97 -26.35 2.29
C ASP A 52 -2.26 -26.29 1.46
N ALA A 53 -3.42 -26.07 2.08
CA ALA A 53 -4.67 -25.94 1.35
C ALA A 53 -4.66 -24.69 0.45
N ALA A 54 -5.34 -24.77 -0.69
CA ALA A 54 -5.49 -23.64 -1.60
C ALA A 54 -5.96 -22.38 -0.83
N PRO A 55 -5.22 -21.27 -0.89
CA PRO A 55 -5.52 -20.08 -0.09
C PRO A 55 -6.89 -19.53 -0.44
N LEU A 56 -7.59 -19.07 0.59
CA LEU A 56 -8.91 -18.47 0.44
C LEU A 56 -8.76 -16.96 0.19
N PRO A 57 -9.66 -16.36 -0.60
CA PRO A 57 -9.76 -14.91 -0.71
C PRO A 57 -10.03 -14.28 0.66
N THR A 58 -9.53 -13.07 0.92
CA THR A 58 -9.57 -12.42 2.24
C THR A 58 -10.93 -12.52 2.91
N ALA A 59 -12.03 -12.13 2.25
CA ALA A 59 -13.37 -12.21 2.84
C ALA A 59 -13.79 -13.64 3.21
N GLN A 60 -13.48 -14.63 2.37
CA GLN A 60 -13.73 -16.04 2.67
C GLN A 60 -12.78 -16.60 3.71
N ALA A 61 -11.52 -16.17 3.72
CA ALA A 61 -10.51 -16.53 4.69
C ALA A 61 -10.89 -16.00 6.07
N VAL A 62 -11.36 -14.74 6.15
CA VAL A 62 -11.93 -14.11 7.34
C VAL A 62 -13.15 -14.91 7.80
N THR A 63 -14.11 -15.16 6.91
CA THR A 63 -15.31 -15.95 7.22
C THR A 63 -14.95 -17.35 7.71
N TRP A 64 -13.98 -18.00 7.06
CA TRP A 64 -13.47 -19.32 7.43
C TRP A 64 -12.76 -19.28 8.78
N ALA A 65 -11.90 -18.29 9.03
CA ALA A 65 -11.21 -18.13 10.31
C ALA A 65 -12.22 -17.94 11.42
N ILE A 66 -13.21 -17.06 11.23
CA ILE A 66 -14.29 -16.84 12.19
C ILE A 66 -15.05 -18.16 12.45
N GLY A 67 -15.45 -18.87 11.39
CA GLY A 67 -16.13 -20.17 11.53
C GLY A 67 -15.28 -21.23 12.23
N TRP A 68 -13.98 -21.29 11.94
CA TRP A 68 -13.04 -22.18 12.61
C TRP A 68 -12.91 -21.82 14.09
N LEU A 69 -12.76 -20.54 14.42
CA LEU A 69 -12.65 -20.04 15.79
C LEU A 69 -13.93 -20.32 16.59
N GLN A 70 -15.11 -20.24 15.96
CA GLN A 70 -16.38 -20.63 16.58
C GLN A 70 -16.45 -22.12 16.88
N ALA A 71 -15.97 -22.96 15.96
CA ALA A 71 -16.01 -24.41 16.11
C ALA A 71 -14.94 -24.98 17.07
N HIS A 72 -13.84 -24.25 17.29
CA HIS A 72 -12.71 -24.72 18.08
C HIS A 72 -12.45 -23.81 19.28
N PRO A 73 -13.01 -24.12 20.47
CA PRO A 73 -12.83 -23.24 21.60
C PRO A 73 -11.44 -23.31 22.23
N GLY A 74 -11.11 -22.30 23.03
CA GLY A 74 -9.88 -22.28 23.85
C GLY A 74 -8.68 -21.57 23.19
N TRP A 75 -8.93 -20.56 22.36
CA TRP A 75 -7.90 -19.68 21.80
C TRP A 75 -7.87 -18.30 22.48
N LEU A 76 -6.78 -17.56 22.24
CA LEU A 76 -6.63 -16.14 22.56
C LEU A 76 -6.40 -15.35 21.26
N LEU A 77 -7.30 -14.41 20.95
CA LEU A 77 -7.09 -13.41 19.92
C LEU A 77 -6.73 -12.08 20.55
N VAL A 78 -5.61 -11.50 20.13
CA VAL A 78 -5.21 -10.16 20.53
C VAL A 78 -5.49 -9.20 19.39
N PHE A 79 -6.45 -8.30 19.57
CA PHE A 79 -6.70 -7.16 18.68
C PHE A 79 -5.94 -5.96 19.23
N ASP A 80 -4.74 -5.74 18.71
CA ASP A 80 -3.86 -4.69 19.19
C ASP A 80 -4.11 -3.39 18.45
N ASN A 81 -4.21 -2.31 19.23
CA ASN A 81 -4.31 -0.94 18.78
C ASN A 81 -5.58 -0.61 17.98
N VAL A 82 -6.73 -1.09 18.47
CA VAL A 82 -8.04 -0.74 17.91
C VAL A 82 -8.30 0.75 18.08
N GLU A 83 -8.47 1.47 16.97
CA GLU A 83 -8.77 2.91 16.99
C GLU A 83 -10.24 3.21 17.19
N LYS A 84 -11.12 2.39 16.60
CA LYS A 84 -12.57 2.54 16.67
C LYS A 84 -13.20 1.25 17.16
N PRO A 85 -13.95 1.26 18.29
CA PRO A 85 -14.55 0.04 18.83
C PRO A 85 -15.50 -0.68 17.85
N GLU A 86 -16.14 0.06 16.94
CA GLU A 86 -16.99 -0.47 15.88
C GLU A 86 -16.30 -1.45 14.95
N ASP A 87 -15.02 -1.24 14.62
CA ASP A 87 -14.29 -2.02 13.62
C ASP A 87 -14.13 -3.49 14.05
N VAL A 88 -14.05 -3.73 15.37
CA VAL A 88 -13.95 -5.09 15.94
C VAL A 88 -15.27 -5.62 16.49
N ARG A 89 -16.29 -4.76 16.68
CA ARG A 89 -17.52 -5.12 17.42
C ARG A 89 -18.27 -6.30 16.79
N GLY A 90 -18.35 -6.32 15.46
CA GLY A 90 -19.02 -7.39 14.71
C GLY A 90 -18.32 -8.74 14.89
N ILE A 91 -17.00 -8.78 14.71
CA ILE A 91 -16.18 -9.99 14.85
C ILE A 91 -16.18 -10.45 16.31
N ALA A 92 -15.95 -9.52 17.23
CA ALA A 92 -15.89 -9.82 18.66
C ALA A 92 -17.20 -10.39 19.19
N GLY A 93 -18.34 -9.91 18.68
CA GLY A 93 -19.66 -10.44 18.98
C GLY A 93 -19.85 -11.87 18.49
N GLN A 94 -19.43 -12.18 17.26
CA GLN A 94 -19.53 -13.52 16.67
C GLN A 94 -18.69 -14.57 17.39
N LEU A 95 -17.61 -14.14 18.06
CA LEU A 95 -16.65 -15.01 18.72
C LEU A 95 -16.76 -15.04 20.25
N ARG A 96 -17.81 -14.43 20.83
CA ARG A 96 -17.93 -14.18 22.27
C ARG A 96 -17.77 -15.43 23.14
N ASP A 97 -18.35 -16.55 22.72
CA ASP A 97 -18.45 -17.76 23.55
C ASP A 97 -17.42 -18.85 23.20
N ALA A 98 -16.61 -18.64 22.15
CA ALA A 98 -15.67 -19.65 21.66
C ALA A 98 -14.24 -19.47 22.18
N GLY A 99 -13.81 -18.25 22.48
CA GLY A 99 -12.45 -18.02 22.98
C GLY A 99 -12.27 -16.67 23.64
N ARG A 100 -11.05 -16.41 24.10
CA ARG A 100 -10.72 -15.18 24.81
C ARG A 100 -10.23 -14.12 23.84
N GLN A 101 -10.72 -12.91 24.02
CA GLN A 101 -10.36 -11.78 23.18
C GLN A 101 -9.71 -10.71 24.07
N LEU A 102 -8.51 -10.29 23.69
CA LEU A 102 -7.79 -9.21 24.35
C LEU A 102 -7.66 -8.04 23.38
N ILE A 103 -8.31 -6.93 23.72
CA ILE A 103 -8.31 -5.74 22.87
C ILE A 103 -7.47 -4.66 23.55
N THR A 104 -6.53 -4.05 22.83
CA THR A 104 -5.84 -2.84 23.29
C THR A 104 -6.36 -1.62 22.51
N SER A 105 -6.67 -0.52 23.20
CA SER A 105 -7.18 0.69 22.56
C SER A 105 -6.89 1.96 23.37
N ARG A 106 -7.04 3.13 22.73
CA ARG A 106 -7.10 4.43 23.41
C ARG A 106 -8.53 4.80 23.82
N CYS A 107 -9.55 4.21 23.19
CA CYS A 107 -10.95 4.49 23.49
C CYS A 107 -11.35 3.90 24.84
N LYS A 108 -11.86 4.75 25.73
CA LYS A 108 -12.41 4.33 27.03
C LYS A 108 -13.79 3.69 26.89
N GLU A 109 -14.57 4.14 25.92
CA GLU A 109 -15.99 3.82 25.77
C GLU A 109 -16.25 3.04 24.48
N GLY A 110 -17.47 2.49 24.33
CA GLY A 110 -17.88 1.76 23.13
C GLY A 110 -17.58 0.25 23.12
N TRP A 111 -17.13 -0.29 24.26
CA TRP A 111 -16.79 -1.71 24.44
C TRP A 111 -17.93 -2.51 25.06
N THR A 112 -18.14 -3.74 24.60
CA THR A 112 -19.20 -4.65 25.05
C THR A 112 -18.73 -5.72 26.05
N GLY A 113 -17.46 -5.65 26.48
CA GLY A 113 -16.82 -6.55 27.44
C GLY A 113 -16.51 -5.87 28.78
N ALA A 114 -15.55 -6.41 29.53
CA ALA A 114 -15.04 -5.80 30.75
C ALA A 114 -13.82 -4.91 30.43
N PRO A 115 -14.00 -3.59 30.18
CA PRO A 115 -12.88 -2.70 29.93
C PRO A 115 -12.00 -2.60 31.17
N ILE A 116 -10.72 -2.85 31.00
CA ILE A 116 -9.70 -2.64 32.03
C ILE A 116 -8.93 -1.38 31.65
N ALA A 117 -9.01 -0.37 32.50
CA ALA A 117 -8.17 0.81 32.42
C ALA A 117 -6.76 0.44 32.89
N LEU A 118 -5.76 0.65 32.04
CA LEU A 118 -4.36 0.53 32.42
C LEU A 118 -3.87 1.90 32.87
N PRO A 119 -3.66 2.12 34.19
CA PRO A 119 -3.07 3.36 34.68
C PRO A 119 -1.60 3.46 34.29
N VAL A 120 -1.01 4.63 34.52
CA VAL A 120 0.45 4.77 34.60
C VAL A 120 1.04 3.88 35.70
N LEU A 121 2.36 3.71 35.74
CA LEU A 121 2.97 2.91 36.80
C LEU A 121 2.72 3.55 38.16
N ASP A 122 2.69 2.72 39.20
CA ASP A 122 2.80 3.24 40.56
C ASP A 122 4.25 3.66 40.85
N ALA A 123 4.46 4.29 42.00
CA ALA A 123 5.77 4.79 42.39
C ALA A 123 6.80 3.67 42.52
N GLU A 124 6.44 2.51 43.09
CA GLU A 124 7.36 1.40 43.30
C GLU A 124 7.82 0.79 41.97
N ALA A 125 6.89 0.51 41.06
CA ALA A 125 7.20 0.01 39.72
C ALA A 125 7.97 1.02 38.86
N SER A 126 7.73 2.33 39.04
CA SER A 126 8.49 3.38 38.36
C SER A 126 9.94 3.40 38.82
N LEU A 127 10.16 3.29 40.13
CA LEU A 127 11.49 3.24 40.74
C LEU A 127 12.26 1.99 40.32
N ASP A 128 11.62 0.83 40.34
CA ASP A 128 12.21 -0.43 39.85
C ASP A 128 12.63 -0.33 38.37
N LEU A 129 11.76 0.24 37.52
CA LEU A 129 12.08 0.45 36.12
C LEU A 129 13.28 1.39 35.94
N LEU A 130 13.31 2.52 36.64
CA LEU A 130 14.44 3.46 36.57
C LEU A 130 15.74 2.82 37.04
N ALA A 131 15.72 2.12 38.18
CA ALA A 131 16.89 1.42 38.72
C ALA A 131 17.46 0.40 37.73
N ARG A 132 16.59 -0.35 37.04
CA ARG A 132 17.00 -1.28 35.97
C ARG A 132 17.58 -0.61 34.74
N LEU A 133 17.20 0.64 34.46
CA LEU A 133 17.64 1.37 33.28
C LEU A 133 18.93 2.16 33.52
N THR A 134 19.21 2.60 34.75
CA THR A 134 20.34 3.48 35.08
C THR A 134 21.50 2.78 35.76
N ASP A 135 21.43 1.47 35.99
CA ASP A 135 22.43 0.64 36.72
C ASP A 135 22.80 1.20 38.12
N GLY A 136 21.98 2.10 38.68
CA GLY A 136 22.23 2.80 39.94
C GLY A 136 21.39 2.27 41.09
N GLY A 137 22.04 1.93 42.22
CA GLY A 137 21.39 1.69 43.51
C GLY A 137 21.53 2.91 44.43
N ASP A 138 20.47 3.21 45.18
CA ASP A 138 20.37 4.18 46.30
C ASP A 138 20.35 5.70 45.97
N GLU A 139 19.64 6.14 44.91
CA GLU A 139 19.16 7.54 44.77
C GLU A 139 17.62 7.63 44.87
N ASP A 140 17.04 6.93 45.85
CA ASP A 140 15.57 6.76 45.98
C ASP A 140 14.76 8.06 45.92
N GLU A 141 15.28 9.16 46.48
CA GLU A 141 14.55 10.44 46.50
C GLU A 141 14.63 11.16 45.15
N ALA A 142 15.80 11.21 44.52
CA ALA A 142 15.96 11.80 43.18
C ALA A 142 15.19 11.01 42.13
N ALA A 143 15.24 9.67 42.19
CA ALA A 143 14.49 8.77 41.31
C ALA A 143 12.98 8.89 41.50
N ARG A 144 12.50 9.01 42.74
CA ARG A 144 11.07 9.24 43.04
C ARG A 144 10.60 10.53 42.43
N ALA A 145 11.38 11.59 42.64
CA ALA A 145 11.01 12.91 42.20
C ALA A 145 11.16 13.09 40.67
N LEU A 146 12.07 12.35 40.01
CA LEU A 146 12.09 12.23 38.56
C LEU A 146 10.87 11.46 38.04
N ALA A 147 10.49 10.34 38.67
CA ALA A 147 9.31 9.58 38.27
C ALA A 147 8.02 10.40 38.36
N GLU A 148 7.89 11.24 39.38
CA GLU A 148 6.82 12.23 39.52
C GLU A 148 6.85 13.28 38.39
N ASP A 149 8.02 13.88 38.11
CA ASP A 149 8.20 14.85 37.01
C ASP A 149 7.87 14.25 35.63
N LEU A 150 7.96 12.92 35.48
CA LEU A 150 7.64 12.16 34.27
C LEU A 150 6.21 11.59 34.27
N GLY A 151 5.41 11.87 35.31
CA GLY A 151 4.03 11.41 35.45
C GLY A 151 3.89 9.89 35.50
N HIS A 152 4.95 9.17 35.92
CA HIS A 152 5.02 7.71 35.98
C HIS A 152 4.72 7.00 34.65
N LEU A 153 4.88 7.68 33.50
CA LEU A 153 4.62 7.10 32.19
C LEU A 153 5.76 6.14 31.79
N PRO A 154 5.50 4.84 31.54
CA PRO A 154 6.55 3.87 31.17
C PRO A 154 7.47 4.35 30.05
N LEU A 155 6.90 4.83 28.94
CA LEU A 155 7.71 5.33 27.81
C LEU A 155 8.60 6.52 28.19
N ALA A 156 8.12 7.43 29.04
CA ALA A 156 8.90 8.57 29.50
C ALA A 156 10.07 8.11 30.39
N LEU A 157 9.81 7.17 31.30
CA LEU A 157 10.81 6.55 32.16
C LEU A 157 11.86 5.80 31.33
N GLU A 158 11.45 5.04 30.32
CA GLU A 158 12.35 4.31 29.41
C GLU A 158 13.29 5.24 28.62
N GLN A 159 12.78 6.39 28.14
CA GLN A 159 13.61 7.35 27.41
C GLN A 159 14.54 8.14 28.35
N ALA A 160 14.05 8.57 29.51
CA ALA A 160 14.87 9.25 30.50
C ALA A 160 15.98 8.33 31.03
N GLY A 161 15.64 7.09 31.39
CA GLY A 161 16.59 6.08 31.85
C GLY A 161 17.65 5.75 30.79
N ALA A 162 17.25 5.57 29.53
CA ALA A 162 18.19 5.38 28.43
C ALA A 162 19.12 6.58 28.25
N PHE A 163 18.61 7.81 28.32
CA PHE A 163 19.44 9.01 28.25
C PHE A 163 20.47 9.06 29.39
N ILE A 164 20.04 8.82 30.62
CA ILE A 164 20.90 8.78 31.82
C ILE A 164 22.00 7.75 31.63
N ALA A 165 21.66 6.52 31.23
CA ALA A 165 22.62 5.46 30.99
C ALA A 165 23.64 5.80 29.88
N GLN A 166 23.18 6.37 28.76
CA GLN A 166 24.03 6.72 27.61
C GLN A 166 24.95 7.94 27.83
N THR A 167 24.62 8.78 28.81
CA THR A 167 25.39 9.99 29.16
C THR A 167 26.18 9.83 30.45
N SER A 168 25.90 8.76 31.22
CA SER A 168 26.46 8.52 32.55
C SER A 168 26.24 9.69 33.53
N LEU A 169 25.17 10.47 33.32
CA LEU A 169 24.72 11.49 34.27
C LEU A 169 24.06 10.84 35.49
N THR A 170 23.99 11.57 36.59
CA THR A 170 23.14 11.19 37.73
C THR A 170 21.67 11.51 37.45
N VAL A 171 20.76 10.91 38.23
CA VAL A 171 19.32 11.18 38.12
C VAL A 171 19.03 12.66 38.42
N ASP A 172 19.71 13.23 39.42
CA ASP A 172 19.57 14.63 39.80
C ASP A 172 20.05 15.60 38.71
N GLU A 173 21.17 15.31 38.05
CA GLU A 173 21.65 16.13 36.92
C GLU A 173 20.66 16.14 35.77
N TYR A 174 20.15 14.97 35.37
CA TYR A 174 19.12 14.87 34.32
C TYR A 174 17.85 15.63 34.71
N ARG A 175 17.40 15.46 35.95
CA ARG A 175 16.22 16.18 36.45
C ARG A 175 16.42 17.69 36.46
N GLY A 176 17.63 18.16 36.77
CA GLY A 176 18.04 19.56 36.64
C GLY A 176 17.86 20.08 35.22
N MET A 177 18.31 19.32 34.21
CA MET A 177 18.10 19.65 32.79
C MET A 177 16.61 19.68 32.43
N LEU A 178 15.84 18.70 32.91
CA LEU A 178 14.39 18.62 32.68
C LEU A 178 13.64 19.83 33.23
N ARG A 179 14.06 20.35 34.39
CA ARG A 179 13.49 21.56 35.02
C ARG A 179 13.93 22.87 34.37
N ALA A 180 15.10 22.91 33.74
CA ALA A 180 15.58 24.06 32.97
C ALA A 180 14.72 24.34 31.72
N HIS A 181 13.88 23.39 31.32
CA HIS A 181 12.89 23.53 30.25
C HIS A 181 11.45 23.42 30.78
N PRO A 182 10.96 24.43 31.53
CA PRO A 182 9.64 24.41 32.16
C PRO A 182 8.50 24.63 31.15
N GLU A 183 7.29 24.23 31.57
CA GLU A 183 6.10 24.00 30.76
C GLU A 183 5.50 25.23 30.01
N HIS A 184 5.95 26.44 30.30
CA HIS A 184 5.28 27.68 29.85
C HIS A 184 5.68 28.18 28.45
N ALA A 185 6.44 27.42 27.67
CA ALA A 185 6.88 27.84 26.33
C ALA A 185 6.01 27.28 25.16
N THR A 186 4.90 26.60 25.44
CA THR A 186 4.01 26.06 24.40
C THR A 186 2.54 26.34 24.71
N ASP A 187 2.02 27.43 24.17
CA ASP A 187 0.60 27.56 23.88
C ASP A 187 0.20 26.47 22.85
N ALA A 188 -1.03 25.94 23.00
CA ALA A 188 -1.73 24.99 22.11
C ALA A 188 -1.60 23.48 22.37
N ALA A 189 -1.77 23.01 23.61
CA ALA A 189 -2.20 21.63 23.85
C ALA A 189 -3.54 21.59 24.61
N PRO A 190 -4.59 20.90 24.10
CA PRO A 190 -5.88 20.82 24.79
C PRO A 190 -5.76 20.08 26.14
N PRO A 191 -6.74 20.25 27.05
CA PRO A 191 -6.77 19.55 28.35
C PRO A 191 -6.72 18.03 28.17
N GLY A 192 -5.81 17.34 28.87
CA GLY A 192 -5.56 15.89 28.73
C GLY A 192 -4.26 15.49 27.99
N SER A 193 -3.42 16.48 27.64
CA SER A 193 -2.17 16.35 26.86
C SER A 193 -0.90 16.07 27.68
N ASP A 194 -1.03 15.66 28.94
CA ASP A 194 0.09 15.55 29.89
C ASP A 194 1.23 14.62 29.44
N PRO A 195 0.94 13.44 28.86
CA PRO A 195 1.98 12.58 28.30
C PRO A 195 2.72 13.22 27.13
N ALA A 196 2.02 13.92 26.23
CA ALA A 196 2.64 14.54 25.06
C ALA A 196 3.57 15.69 25.45
N ARG A 197 3.17 16.49 26.44
CA ARG A 197 3.99 17.57 27.01
C ARG A 197 5.25 17.05 27.69
N THR A 198 5.09 16.00 28.52
CA THR A 198 6.22 15.31 29.16
C THR A 198 7.19 14.75 28.12
N MET A 199 6.67 14.07 27.10
CA MET A 199 7.51 13.55 26.02
C MET A 199 8.21 14.65 25.24
N ALA A 200 7.56 15.78 24.94
CA ALA A 200 8.20 16.90 24.23
C ALA A 200 9.39 17.48 25.00
N ARG A 201 9.33 17.53 26.34
CA ARG A 201 10.44 17.99 27.19
C ARG A 201 11.62 17.01 27.17
N ILE A 202 11.35 15.71 27.35
CA ILE A 202 12.37 14.66 27.24
C ILE A 202 13.03 14.69 25.86
N TRP A 203 12.20 14.83 24.82
CA TRP A 203 12.64 14.92 23.45
C TRP A 203 13.57 16.08 23.23
N ARG A 204 13.22 17.30 23.66
CA ARG A 204 14.09 18.46 23.48
C ARG A 204 15.51 18.19 23.97
N ILE A 205 15.64 17.70 25.20
CA ILE A 205 16.94 17.37 25.81
C ILE A 205 17.67 16.28 25.04
N THR A 206 16.94 15.21 24.68
CA THR A 206 17.51 14.07 23.95
C THR A 206 17.95 14.48 22.55
N LEU A 207 17.15 15.31 21.86
CA LEU A 207 17.44 15.81 20.52
C LEU A 207 18.59 16.82 20.51
N ASP A 208 18.78 17.62 21.56
CA ASP A 208 19.96 18.49 21.70
C ASP A 208 21.24 17.63 21.68
N VAL A 209 21.31 16.59 22.52
CA VAL A 209 22.47 15.66 22.57
C VAL A 209 22.63 14.88 21.26
N LEU A 210 21.54 14.37 20.69
CA LEU A 210 21.59 13.65 19.42
C LEU A 210 22.06 14.55 18.29
N HIS A 211 21.61 15.81 18.26
CA HIS A 211 22.01 16.78 17.24
C HIS A 211 23.48 17.15 17.35
N GLU A 212 24.01 17.32 18.57
CA GLU A 212 25.44 17.54 18.81
C GLU A 212 26.30 16.34 18.38
N ARG A 213 25.82 15.11 18.60
CA ARG A 213 26.52 13.88 18.19
C ARG A 213 26.47 13.67 16.67
N ASP A 214 25.27 13.69 16.08
CA ASP A 214 25.07 13.68 14.64
C ASP A 214 23.67 14.21 14.27
N PRO A 215 23.57 15.38 13.62
CA PRO A 215 22.27 15.97 13.26
C PRO A 215 21.45 15.11 12.28
N ARG A 216 22.10 14.21 11.53
CA ARG A 216 21.41 13.31 10.59
C ARG A 216 20.53 12.29 11.31
N ALA A 217 20.88 11.89 12.54
CA ALA A 217 20.03 11.00 13.34
C ALA A 217 18.69 11.68 13.67
N VAL A 218 18.71 12.96 14.04
CA VAL A 218 17.50 13.74 14.30
C VAL A 218 16.65 13.88 13.03
N ASP A 219 17.29 14.09 11.87
CA ASP A 219 16.59 14.15 10.58
C ASP A 219 15.93 12.82 10.21
N ILE A 220 16.57 11.66 10.45
CA ILE A 220 15.94 10.34 10.28
C ILE A 220 14.64 10.27 11.08
N LEU A 221 14.69 10.66 12.35
CA LEU A 221 13.54 10.57 13.24
C LEU A 221 12.39 11.49 12.81
N ARG A 222 12.69 12.73 12.39
CA ARG A 222 11.69 13.67 11.85
C ARG A 222 11.03 13.14 10.58
N ILE A 223 11.79 12.49 9.70
CA ILE A 223 11.27 11.94 8.44
C ILE A 223 10.48 10.66 8.69
N ALA A 224 11.02 9.74 9.49
CA ALA A 224 10.38 8.50 9.90
C ALA A 224 9.04 8.76 10.62
N ALA A 225 8.92 9.92 11.27
CA ALA A 225 7.68 10.33 11.89
C ALA A 225 6.51 10.36 10.90
N TRP A 226 6.71 10.55 9.60
CA TRP A 226 5.64 10.66 8.59
C TRP A 226 5.20 9.32 7.98
N TYR A 227 5.90 8.23 8.26
CA TYR A 227 5.54 6.90 7.78
C TYR A 227 4.70 6.12 8.82
N ALA A 228 4.27 4.91 8.45
CA ALA A 228 3.58 4.03 9.39
C ALA A 228 4.47 3.71 10.62
N PRO A 229 3.90 3.53 11.83
CA PRO A 229 4.66 3.45 13.09
C PRO A 229 5.65 2.29 13.22
N THR A 230 5.53 1.25 12.40
CA THR A 230 6.38 0.05 12.47
C THR A 230 6.65 -0.47 11.06
N GLY A 231 7.74 -1.21 10.90
CA GLY A 231 8.08 -1.86 9.63
C GLY A 231 8.73 -0.91 8.62
N ILE A 232 9.11 0.30 9.03
CA ILE A 232 9.72 1.30 8.14
C ILE A 232 11.06 0.75 7.62
N PRO A 233 11.22 0.54 6.30
CA PRO A 233 12.46 -0.01 5.77
C PRO A 233 13.65 0.91 6.04
N ARG A 234 14.74 0.34 6.55
CA ARG A 234 15.96 1.11 6.86
C ARG A 234 16.56 1.78 5.62
N ASP A 235 16.36 1.21 4.44
CA ASP A 235 16.93 1.71 3.19
C ASP A 235 16.25 2.98 2.67
N LEU A 236 15.05 3.34 3.18
CA LEU A 236 14.44 4.65 2.90
C LEU A 236 15.33 5.82 3.33
N PHE A 237 16.23 5.60 4.30
CA PHE A 237 17.14 6.62 4.84
C PHE A 237 18.52 6.61 4.18
N ALA A 238 18.73 5.83 3.12
CA ALA A 238 19.97 5.83 2.36
C ALA A 238 20.41 7.23 1.87
N PRO A 239 19.52 8.17 1.50
CA PRO A 239 19.92 9.52 1.11
C PRO A 239 20.63 10.35 2.21
N LEU A 240 20.49 9.99 3.51
CA LEU A 240 21.23 10.64 4.60
C LEU A 240 22.57 9.95 4.92
N ALA A 241 22.68 8.67 4.57
CA ALA A 241 23.84 7.84 4.81
C ALA A 241 23.86 6.69 3.79
N GLU A 242 24.56 6.91 2.67
CA GLU A 242 24.67 5.92 1.59
C GLU A 242 25.37 4.65 2.09
N ASN A 243 26.43 4.82 2.89
CA ASN A 243 27.16 3.72 3.51
C ASN A 243 26.27 2.98 4.54
N PRO A 244 26.00 1.67 4.37
CA PRO A 244 25.18 0.91 5.30
C PRO A 244 25.70 0.89 6.75
N VAL A 245 27.01 0.98 6.97
CA VAL A 245 27.62 1.02 8.31
C VAL A 245 27.34 2.36 9.00
N ASP A 246 27.48 3.47 8.26
CA ASP A 246 27.14 4.81 8.77
C ASP A 246 25.64 4.90 9.07
N ARG A 247 24.79 4.40 8.16
CA ARG A 247 23.34 4.30 8.38
C ARG A 247 23.00 3.46 9.61
N ALA A 248 23.64 2.32 9.79
CA ALA A 248 23.47 1.50 10.98
C ALA A 248 23.91 2.24 12.25
N GLY A 249 24.97 3.04 12.19
CA GLY A 249 25.43 3.91 13.28
C GLY A 249 24.39 4.96 13.68
N LEU A 250 23.82 5.68 12.71
CA LEU A 250 22.76 6.67 12.96
C LEU A 250 21.51 6.04 13.58
N LEU A 251 21.10 4.89 13.07
CA LEU A 251 19.96 4.14 13.59
C LEU A 251 20.23 3.60 14.99
N ALA A 252 21.42 3.03 15.23
CA ALA A 252 21.83 2.56 16.55
C ALA A 252 21.88 3.71 17.56
N LEU A 253 22.33 4.90 17.15
CA LEU A 253 22.32 6.08 17.99
C LEU A 253 20.90 6.42 18.44
N LEU A 254 19.91 6.45 17.54
CA LEU A 254 18.51 6.67 17.91
C LEU A 254 17.95 5.57 18.83
N ALA A 255 18.30 4.31 18.56
CA ALA A 255 17.83 3.16 19.34
C ALA A 255 18.40 3.14 20.76
N ASN A 256 19.67 3.53 20.94
CA ASN A 256 20.32 3.60 22.25
C ASN A 256 19.65 4.60 23.21
N TYR A 257 18.98 5.62 22.66
CA TYR A 257 18.18 6.58 23.42
C TYR A 257 16.67 6.24 23.43
N ASN A 258 16.29 5.01 23.03
CA ASN A 258 14.89 4.56 22.96
C ASN A 258 13.97 5.47 22.12
N MET A 259 14.51 6.11 21.08
CA MET A 259 13.74 6.98 20.18
C MET A 259 13.05 6.18 19.06
N ILE A 260 13.64 5.04 18.71
CA ILE A 260 13.12 4.08 17.74
C ILE A 260 13.31 2.65 18.24
N THR A 261 12.53 1.72 17.73
CA THR A 261 12.81 0.29 17.82
C THR A 261 13.50 -0.19 16.53
N LEU A 262 14.39 -1.17 16.65
CA LEU A 262 15.19 -1.68 15.53
C LEU A 262 15.01 -3.18 15.36
N ASP A 263 14.55 -3.58 14.16
CA ASP A 263 14.58 -4.94 13.66
C ASP A 263 15.66 -5.07 12.58
N ARG A 264 16.06 -6.28 12.18
CA ARG A 264 17.16 -6.48 11.21
C ARG A 264 17.03 -5.64 9.93
N THR A 265 15.82 -5.46 9.41
CA THR A 265 15.55 -4.78 8.13
C THR A 265 14.68 -3.52 8.25
N SER A 266 14.08 -3.29 9.42
CA SER A 266 13.11 -2.21 9.63
C SER A 266 13.36 -1.47 10.94
N LEU A 267 12.67 -0.35 11.09
CA LEU A 267 12.56 0.37 12.35
C LEU A 267 11.08 0.66 12.69
N GLY A 268 10.83 0.93 13.95
CA GLY A 268 9.57 1.46 14.45
C GLY A 268 9.76 2.79 15.16
N VAL A 269 8.77 3.66 15.06
CA VAL A 269 8.69 4.92 15.80
C VAL A 269 7.40 4.92 16.59
N HIS A 270 7.50 5.07 17.91
CA HIS A 270 6.32 5.07 18.76
C HIS A 270 5.36 6.21 18.36
N ARG A 271 4.05 5.97 18.35
CA ARG A 271 3.06 6.97 17.87
C ARG A 271 3.08 8.30 18.62
N LEU A 272 3.35 8.27 19.93
CA LEU A 272 3.50 9.49 20.74
C LEU A 272 4.73 10.29 20.29
N VAL A 273 5.81 9.60 19.93
CA VAL A 273 7.04 10.17 19.38
C VAL A 273 6.74 10.78 18.00
N GLN A 274 6.04 10.06 17.11
CA GLN A 274 5.61 10.61 15.81
C GLN A 274 4.71 11.84 15.96
N MET A 275 3.77 11.82 16.90
CA MET A 275 2.85 12.95 17.15
C MET A 275 3.60 14.20 17.60
N VAL A 276 4.52 14.06 18.57
CA VAL A 276 5.37 15.17 19.03
C VAL A 276 6.24 15.68 17.89
N ALA A 277 6.84 14.79 17.09
CA ALA A 277 7.68 15.14 15.93
C ALA A 277 6.94 15.95 14.86
N ARG A 278 5.65 15.68 14.66
CA ARG A 278 4.80 16.36 13.67
C ARG A 278 4.16 17.64 14.21
N THR A 279 4.25 17.91 15.51
CA THR A 279 3.61 19.07 16.13
C THR A 279 4.60 20.24 16.23
N PRO A 280 4.35 21.36 15.54
CA PRO A 280 5.24 22.52 15.53
C PRO A 280 5.34 23.21 16.89
N SER A 281 6.53 23.74 17.18
CA SER A 281 6.82 24.55 18.35
C SER A 281 8.02 25.45 18.05
N GLU A 282 7.77 26.73 17.87
CA GLU A 282 8.84 27.71 17.56
C GLU A 282 9.80 27.94 18.73
N ALA A 283 9.41 27.58 19.95
CA ALA A 283 10.28 27.62 21.14
C ALA A 283 11.23 26.42 21.25
N ASP A 284 11.04 25.40 20.41
CA ASP A 284 11.85 24.19 20.35
C ASP A 284 12.70 24.22 19.07
N PRO A 285 14.04 24.31 19.17
CA PRO A 285 14.90 24.39 17.99
C PRO A 285 14.79 23.17 17.08
N HIS A 286 14.25 22.05 17.59
CA HIS A 286 14.10 20.83 16.82
C HIS A 286 12.75 20.66 16.14
N ARG A 287 11.76 21.50 16.45
CA ARG A 287 10.40 21.42 15.91
C ARG A 287 9.81 22.75 15.40
N PRO A 288 10.60 23.70 14.86
CA PRO A 288 10.00 24.83 14.16
C PRO A 288 9.20 24.32 12.95
N GLN A 289 8.15 25.05 12.56
CA GLN A 289 7.27 24.65 11.46
C GLN A 289 8.06 24.35 10.16
N SER A 290 9.13 25.11 9.90
CA SER A 290 9.98 24.93 8.72
C SER A 290 10.68 23.58 8.67
N LEU A 291 11.18 23.06 9.80
CA LEU A 291 11.83 21.75 9.86
C LEU A 291 10.82 20.61 9.75
N ILE A 292 9.63 20.79 10.31
CA ILE A 292 8.54 19.82 10.19
C ILE A 292 8.09 19.70 8.73
N THR A 293 7.83 20.84 8.06
CA THR A 293 7.51 20.86 6.63
C THR A 293 8.65 20.31 5.78
N ALA A 294 9.91 20.61 6.09
CA ALA A 294 11.04 20.05 5.36
C ALA A 294 11.15 18.52 5.51
N ALA A 295 10.97 17.99 6.71
CA ALA A 295 10.97 16.54 6.96
C ALA A 295 9.82 15.83 6.25
N ARG A 296 8.65 16.47 6.25
CA ARG A 296 7.44 16.05 5.55
C ARG A 296 7.67 15.91 4.04
N ASP A 297 8.19 16.97 3.43
CA ASP A 297 8.42 17.02 1.98
C ASP A 297 9.54 16.03 1.57
N ARG A 298 10.59 15.88 2.40
CA ARG A 298 11.61 14.82 2.22
C ARG A 298 11.00 13.42 2.29
N ALA A 299 10.06 13.17 3.22
CA ALA A 299 9.39 11.87 3.31
C ALA A 299 8.63 11.53 2.02
N ALA A 300 7.96 12.51 1.41
CA ALA A 300 7.30 12.34 0.11
C ALA A 300 8.29 12.11 -1.03
N ALA A 301 9.34 12.92 -1.12
CA ALA A 301 10.38 12.77 -2.14
C ALA A 301 11.07 11.39 -2.06
N TRP A 302 11.39 10.92 -0.86
CA TRP A 302 12.03 9.61 -0.68
C TRP A 302 11.07 8.46 -0.96
N MET A 303 9.78 8.60 -0.62
CA MET A 303 8.77 7.62 -1.01
C MET A 303 8.68 7.53 -2.53
N ARG A 304 8.68 8.67 -3.23
CA ARG A 304 8.72 8.72 -4.70
C ARG A 304 9.90 7.95 -5.29
N HIS A 305 11.09 8.10 -4.71
CA HIS A 305 12.28 7.40 -5.19
C HIS A 305 12.31 5.90 -4.83
N ALA A 306 11.67 5.51 -3.74
CA ALA A 306 11.66 4.13 -3.25
C ALA A 306 10.60 3.26 -3.93
N LEU A 307 9.49 3.85 -4.39
CA LEU A 307 8.43 3.14 -5.07
C LEU A 307 8.92 2.62 -6.44
N PRO A 308 8.80 1.30 -6.71
CA PRO A 308 9.21 0.74 -7.99
C PRO A 308 8.43 1.36 -9.17
N PRO A 309 9.08 1.59 -10.32
CA PRO A 309 8.40 2.09 -11.51
C PRO A 309 7.43 1.03 -12.07
N ASP A 310 6.49 1.49 -12.90
CA ASP A 310 5.50 0.67 -13.62
C ASP A 310 4.71 -0.29 -12.70
N PRO A 311 3.94 0.23 -11.72
CA PRO A 311 3.29 -0.58 -10.69
C PRO A 311 2.40 -1.71 -11.22
N VAL A 312 1.89 -1.60 -12.45
CA VAL A 312 1.03 -2.60 -13.10
C VAL A 312 1.83 -3.74 -13.74
N ALA A 313 2.97 -3.43 -14.36
CA ALA A 313 3.72 -4.38 -15.20
C ALA A 313 5.00 -4.91 -14.53
N ASN A 314 5.55 -4.17 -13.57
CA ASN A 314 6.77 -4.53 -12.86
C ASN A 314 6.48 -5.46 -11.67
N VAL A 315 6.24 -6.74 -11.97
CA VAL A 315 5.96 -7.76 -10.95
C VAL A 315 7.13 -8.01 -10.00
N GLU A 316 8.37 -7.85 -10.46
CA GLU A 316 9.55 -7.91 -9.59
C GLU A 316 9.51 -6.83 -8.50
N GLY A 317 8.89 -5.67 -8.78
CA GLY A 317 8.68 -4.58 -7.83
C GLY A 317 7.53 -4.80 -6.84
N TRP A 318 6.62 -5.74 -7.08
CA TRP A 318 5.42 -5.91 -6.25
C TRP A 318 5.71 -6.25 -4.77
N PRO A 319 6.69 -7.10 -4.42
CA PRO A 319 7.06 -7.29 -3.02
C PRO A 319 7.44 -5.98 -2.33
N THR A 320 8.19 -5.10 -3.02
CA THR A 320 8.56 -3.77 -2.51
C THR A 320 7.34 -2.87 -2.38
N TRP A 321 6.42 -2.87 -3.35
CA TRP A 321 5.14 -2.17 -3.24
C TRP A 321 4.35 -2.59 -2.00
N ARG A 322 4.25 -3.90 -1.71
CA ARG A 322 3.56 -4.40 -0.51
C ARG A 322 4.21 -3.93 0.80
N ILE A 323 5.55 -3.83 0.83
CA ILE A 323 6.28 -3.31 1.98
C ILE A 323 6.05 -1.80 2.15
N LEU A 324 6.08 -1.03 1.05
CA LEU A 324 6.02 0.43 1.09
C LEU A 324 4.60 1.01 1.15
N LEU A 325 3.59 0.31 0.64
CA LEU A 325 2.21 0.80 0.56
C LEU A 325 1.67 1.30 1.92
N PRO A 326 1.82 0.58 3.06
CA PRO A 326 1.37 1.09 4.34
C PRO A 326 2.05 2.41 4.75
N HIS A 327 3.30 2.62 4.36
CA HIS A 327 4.04 3.85 4.64
C HIS A 327 3.62 4.99 3.71
N ALA A 328 3.34 4.69 2.44
CA ALA A 328 2.82 5.67 1.50
C ALA A 328 1.42 6.13 1.94
N GLU A 329 0.53 5.22 2.35
CA GLU A 329 -0.80 5.57 2.84
C GLU A 329 -0.76 6.36 4.16
N ALA A 330 0.12 5.97 5.09
CA ALA A 330 0.33 6.71 6.34
C ALA A 330 0.82 8.14 6.07
N LEU A 331 1.72 8.32 5.10
CA LEU A 331 2.20 9.62 4.66
C LEU A 331 1.05 10.47 4.08
N LEU A 332 0.29 9.91 3.15
CA LEU A 332 -0.79 10.61 2.46
C LEU A 332 -1.93 11.01 3.40
N THR A 333 -2.16 10.28 4.49
CA THR A 333 -3.22 10.57 5.47
C THR A 333 -2.77 11.48 6.62
N ALA A 334 -1.48 11.79 6.72
CA ALA A 334 -0.92 12.51 7.87
C ALA A 334 -1.15 14.03 7.87
N TRP A 335 -1.60 14.62 6.75
CA TRP A 335 -1.75 16.07 6.60
C TRP A 335 -2.92 16.46 5.69
N SER A 336 -3.21 17.76 5.62
CA SER A 336 -4.27 18.31 4.79
C SER A 336 -3.91 18.25 3.29
N PRO A 337 -4.81 17.82 2.39
CA PRO A 337 -4.58 17.87 0.94
C PRO A 337 -4.20 19.27 0.40
N ALA A 338 -4.56 20.33 1.12
CA ALA A 338 -4.18 21.71 0.77
C ALA A 338 -2.65 21.94 0.79
N GLU A 339 -1.89 21.06 1.44
CA GLU A 339 -0.45 21.19 1.62
C GLU A 339 0.37 20.25 0.72
N ASP A 340 -0.29 19.48 -0.14
CA ASP A 340 0.37 18.52 -1.04
C ASP A 340 1.42 19.19 -1.94
N THR A 341 2.49 18.47 -2.23
CA THR A 341 3.58 18.91 -3.11
C THR A 341 3.56 18.14 -4.43
N VAL A 342 4.43 18.51 -5.37
CA VAL A 342 4.63 17.75 -6.62
C VAL A 342 5.02 16.30 -6.32
N ASP A 343 5.87 16.06 -5.31
CA ASP A 343 6.23 14.70 -4.89
C ASP A 343 5.04 13.95 -4.27
N THR A 344 4.17 14.67 -3.54
CA THR A 344 2.95 14.08 -2.98
C THR A 344 1.98 13.66 -4.08
N SER A 345 1.77 14.52 -5.08
CA SER A 345 0.96 14.21 -6.25
C SER A 345 1.53 13.02 -7.03
N TRP A 346 2.84 12.94 -7.19
CA TRP A 346 3.48 11.80 -7.82
C TRP A 346 3.21 10.50 -7.05
N VAL A 347 3.38 10.51 -5.72
CA VAL A 347 3.10 9.34 -4.87
C VAL A 347 1.63 8.95 -4.95
N LEU A 348 0.70 9.91 -4.93
CA LEU A 348 -0.73 9.67 -5.11
C LEU A 348 -1.01 8.96 -6.44
N ASN A 349 -0.50 9.48 -7.56
CA ASN A 349 -0.65 8.87 -8.88
C ASN A 349 -0.09 7.44 -8.92
N ALA A 350 1.11 7.22 -8.37
CA ALA A 350 1.77 5.92 -8.38
C ALA A 350 1.00 4.89 -7.53
N VAL A 351 0.59 5.27 -6.30
CA VAL A 351 -0.22 4.43 -5.42
C VAL A 351 -1.59 4.15 -6.04
N ALA A 352 -2.25 5.16 -6.63
CA ALA A 352 -3.53 5.00 -7.31
C ALA A 352 -3.44 4.00 -8.46
N THR A 353 -2.40 4.11 -9.30
CA THR A 353 -2.16 3.19 -10.42
C THR A 353 -1.92 1.75 -9.92
N TYR A 354 -1.14 1.59 -8.85
CA TYR A 354 -0.94 0.28 -8.22
C TYR A 354 -2.26 -0.31 -7.71
N LEU A 355 -3.05 0.48 -6.97
CA LEU A 355 -4.33 0.07 -6.41
C LEU A 355 -5.36 -0.28 -7.49
N GLU A 356 -5.45 0.50 -8.56
CA GLU A 356 -6.28 0.19 -9.72
C GLU A 356 -5.91 -1.16 -10.33
N GLY A 357 -4.60 -1.41 -10.50
CA GLY A 357 -4.07 -2.71 -10.95
C GLY A 357 -4.32 -3.87 -9.97
N GLN A 358 -4.65 -3.59 -8.71
CA GLN A 358 -5.11 -4.61 -7.74
C GLN A 358 -6.64 -4.73 -7.69
N GLY A 359 -7.37 -3.92 -8.46
CA GLY A 359 -8.85 -3.90 -8.47
C GLY A 359 -9.48 -2.96 -7.43
N GLU A 360 -8.69 -2.19 -6.69
CA GLU A 360 -9.15 -1.19 -5.69
C GLU A 360 -9.57 0.13 -6.36
N VAL A 361 -10.44 0.03 -7.36
CA VAL A 361 -10.76 1.11 -8.32
C VAL A 361 -11.29 2.37 -7.63
N ARG A 362 -12.15 2.23 -6.61
CA ARG A 362 -12.71 3.39 -5.89
C ARG A 362 -11.62 4.19 -5.17
N LYS A 363 -10.73 3.50 -4.45
CA LYS A 363 -9.63 4.14 -3.70
C LYS A 363 -8.61 4.76 -4.65
N ALA A 364 -8.35 4.10 -5.79
CA ALA A 364 -7.53 4.66 -6.85
C ALA A 364 -8.12 5.98 -7.39
N ALA A 365 -9.42 6.03 -7.68
CA ALA A 365 -10.08 7.25 -8.15
C ALA A 365 -9.99 8.41 -7.13
N GLU A 366 -10.12 8.12 -5.83
CA GLU A 366 -9.94 9.12 -4.76
C GLU A 366 -8.51 9.71 -4.75
N TYR A 367 -7.48 8.86 -4.92
CA TYR A 367 -6.09 9.31 -4.98
C TYR A 367 -5.76 10.04 -6.29
N PHE A 368 -6.26 9.60 -7.44
CA PHE A 368 -6.11 10.35 -8.71
C PHE A 368 -6.78 11.72 -8.64
N HIS A 369 -7.95 11.83 -8.02
CA HIS A 369 -8.63 13.10 -7.81
C HIS A 369 -7.78 14.06 -6.98
N ARG A 370 -7.27 13.58 -5.84
CA ARG A 370 -6.40 14.39 -4.97
C ARG A 370 -5.10 14.79 -5.67
N ALA A 371 -4.49 13.90 -6.45
CA ALA A 371 -3.30 14.21 -7.24
C ALA A 371 -3.58 15.33 -8.24
N LEU A 372 -4.71 15.27 -8.93
CA LEU A 372 -5.15 16.32 -9.84
C LEU A 372 -5.37 17.67 -9.13
N GLU A 373 -5.99 17.67 -7.95
CA GLU A 373 -6.16 18.90 -7.15
C GLU A 373 -4.80 19.49 -6.74
N ALA A 374 -3.85 18.65 -6.33
CA ALA A 374 -2.50 19.06 -5.97
C ALA A 374 -1.75 19.66 -7.18
N ASP A 375 -1.72 18.97 -8.33
CA ASP A 375 -1.06 19.45 -9.54
C ASP A 375 -1.69 20.74 -10.06
N THR A 376 -3.03 20.82 -10.07
CA THR A 376 -3.73 22.03 -10.50
C THR A 376 -3.37 23.23 -9.63
N ARG A 377 -3.23 23.03 -8.31
CA ARG A 377 -2.85 24.09 -7.37
C ARG A 377 -1.38 24.49 -7.49
N VAL A 378 -0.47 23.52 -7.60
CA VAL A 378 0.98 23.74 -7.50
C VAL A 378 1.60 24.08 -8.85
N LEU A 379 1.17 23.42 -9.92
CA LEU A 379 1.74 23.52 -11.26
C LEU A 379 0.84 24.33 -12.21
N GLY A 380 -0.45 24.40 -11.92
CA GLY A 380 -1.45 25.09 -12.74
C GLY A 380 -2.18 24.15 -13.71
N ALA A 381 -3.33 24.61 -14.21
CA ALA A 381 -4.23 23.82 -15.06
C ALA A 381 -3.62 23.36 -16.40
N ASP A 382 -2.68 24.14 -16.94
CA ASP A 382 -2.05 23.92 -18.24
C ASP A 382 -0.69 23.20 -18.13
N HIS A 383 -0.27 22.78 -16.95
CA HIS A 383 0.99 22.05 -16.81
C HIS A 383 0.87 20.62 -17.38
N PRO A 384 1.90 20.08 -18.08
CA PRO A 384 1.87 18.72 -18.62
C PRO A 384 1.47 17.65 -17.59
N ASP A 385 2.04 17.71 -16.38
CA ASP A 385 1.72 16.75 -15.31
C ASP A 385 0.26 16.88 -14.83
N THR A 386 -0.30 18.10 -14.79
CA THR A 386 -1.73 18.31 -14.47
C THR A 386 -2.62 17.65 -15.53
N LEU A 387 -2.27 17.79 -16.81
CA LEU A 387 -3.00 17.14 -17.90
C LEU A 387 -2.88 15.62 -17.83
N MET A 388 -1.73 15.08 -17.45
CA MET A 388 -1.53 13.66 -17.19
C MET A 388 -2.39 13.16 -16.02
N SER A 389 -2.43 13.88 -14.91
CA SER A 389 -3.28 13.56 -13.76
C SER A 389 -4.77 13.57 -14.12
N ARG A 390 -5.23 14.50 -14.98
CA ARG A 390 -6.60 14.47 -15.53
C ARG A 390 -6.85 13.24 -16.40
N ASN A 391 -5.89 12.89 -17.28
CA ASN A 391 -5.97 11.68 -18.09
C ASN A 391 -6.07 10.42 -17.22
N ASN A 392 -5.30 10.33 -16.13
CA ASN A 392 -5.34 9.20 -15.22
C ASN A 392 -6.68 9.12 -14.47
N LEU A 393 -7.22 10.26 -14.01
CA LEU A 393 -8.55 10.30 -13.39
C LEU A 393 -9.66 9.87 -14.36
N ALA A 394 -9.56 10.25 -15.64
CA ALA A 394 -10.48 9.78 -16.67
C ALA A 394 -10.40 8.26 -16.87
N GLY A 395 -9.19 7.69 -16.85
CA GLY A 395 -8.99 6.24 -16.85
C GLY A 395 -9.63 5.56 -15.64
N ALA A 396 -9.47 6.14 -14.45
CA ALA A 396 -10.09 5.60 -13.24
C ALA A 396 -11.63 5.62 -13.29
N TYR A 397 -12.25 6.65 -13.89
CA TYR A 397 -13.69 6.64 -14.14
C TYR A 397 -14.11 5.53 -15.11
N GLU A 398 -13.31 5.27 -16.13
CA GLU A 398 -13.55 4.20 -17.09
C GLU A 398 -13.45 2.83 -16.43
N SER A 399 -12.39 2.57 -15.65
CA SER A 399 -12.22 1.38 -14.80
C SER A 399 -13.35 1.20 -13.79
N ALA A 400 -13.95 2.30 -13.31
CA ALA A 400 -15.10 2.27 -12.40
C ALA A 400 -16.44 2.02 -13.12
N GLY A 401 -16.44 1.93 -14.46
CA GLY A 401 -17.62 1.76 -15.29
C GLY A 401 -18.38 3.06 -15.59
N ASP A 402 -17.87 4.22 -15.16
CA ASP A 402 -18.44 5.52 -15.51
C ASP A 402 -17.87 6.05 -16.83
N VAL A 403 -18.15 5.29 -17.89
CA VAL A 403 -17.62 5.53 -19.24
C VAL A 403 -18.02 6.92 -19.76
N GLY A 404 -19.21 7.41 -19.39
CA GLY A 404 -19.69 8.74 -19.78
C GLY A 404 -18.82 9.87 -19.20
N ARG A 405 -18.52 9.84 -17.90
CA ARG A 405 -17.60 10.83 -17.28
C ARG A 405 -16.18 10.68 -17.80
N ALA A 406 -15.72 9.46 -18.03
CA ALA A 406 -14.41 9.20 -18.60
C ALA A 406 -14.24 9.84 -19.98
N ILE A 407 -15.17 9.60 -20.91
CA ILE A 407 -15.14 10.18 -22.26
C ILE A 407 -15.12 11.70 -22.20
N ALA A 408 -16.04 12.31 -21.42
CA ALA A 408 -16.11 13.76 -21.33
C ALA A 408 -14.80 14.38 -20.83
N LEU A 409 -14.15 13.74 -19.84
CA LEU A 409 -12.88 14.21 -19.31
C LEU A 409 -11.72 13.96 -20.30
N PHE A 410 -11.67 12.80 -20.96
CA PHE A 410 -10.66 12.51 -21.99
C PHE A 410 -10.75 13.46 -23.19
N GLU A 411 -11.95 13.82 -23.64
CA GLU A 411 -12.17 14.81 -24.70
C GLU A 411 -11.58 16.18 -24.31
N GLN A 412 -11.88 16.65 -23.09
CA GLN A 412 -11.34 17.91 -22.58
C GLN A 412 -9.81 17.87 -22.49
N VAL A 413 -9.25 16.79 -21.92
CA VAL A 413 -7.80 16.61 -21.79
C VAL A 413 -7.12 16.58 -23.14
N LEU A 414 -7.71 15.93 -24.15
CA LEU A 414 -7.15 15.91 -25.50
C LEU A 414 -7.12 17.31 -26.12
N VAL A 415 -8.21 18.08 -26.01
CA VAL A 415 -8.27 19.46 -26.51
C VAL A 415 -7.19 20.33 -25.84
N ASP A 416 -7.07 20.25 -24.51
CA ASP A 416 -6.06 21.00 -23.77
C ASP A 416 -4.64 20.54 -24.09
N SER A 417 -4.41 19.22 -24.21
CA SER A 417 -3.08 18.67 -24.57
C SER A 417 -2.65 19.11 -25.96
N VAL A 418 -3.56 19.13 -26.94
CA VAL A 418 -3.25 19.66 -28.29
C VAL A 418 -2.91 21.15 -28.22
N ARG A 419 -3.66 21.94 -27.45
CA ARG A 419 -3.44 23.38 -27.29
C ARG A 419 -2.11 23.70 -26.62
N VAL A 420 -1.76 22.98 -25.55
CA VAL A 420 -0.60 23.27 -24.68
C VAL A 420 0.67 22.60 -25.20
N LEU A 421 0.60 21.32 -25.54
CA LEU A 421 1.77 20.48 -25.86
C LEU A 421 1.96 20.31 -27.37
N GLY A 422 0.92 20.56 -28.16
CA GLY A 422 0.87 20.27 -29.60
C GLY A 422 0.29 18.88 -29.89
N ALA A 423 -0.16 18.69 -31.14
CA ALA A 423 -0.83 17.47 -31.58
C ALA A 423 0.07 16.22 -31.56
N ASP A 424 1.38 16.43 -31.72
CA ASP A 424 2.41 15.39 -31.88
C ASP A 424 3.12 15.03 -30.58
N HIS A 425 2.82 15.73 -29.48
CA HIS A 425 3.46 15.47 -28.19
C HIS A 425 3.09 14.09 -27.65
N ARG A 426 4.05 13.40 -27.00
CA ARG A 426 3.87 12.04 -26.46
C ARG A 426 2.62 11.90 -25.60
N ASP A 427 2.38 12.88 -24.74
CA ASP A 427 1.27 12.85 -23.79
C ASP A 427 -0.06 13.15 -24.49
N THR A 428 -0.10 14.07 -25.47
CA THR A 428 -1.27 14.27 -26.34
C THR A 428 -1.66 12.98 -27.08
N LEU A 429 -0.66 12.27 -27.62
CA LEU A 429 -0.88 10.99 -28.29
C LEU A 429 -1.29 9.87 -27.31
N THR A 430 -0.97 10.00 -26.03
CA THR A 430 -1.41 9.07 -24.99
C THR A 430 -2.88 9.35 -24.63
N SER A 431 -3.24 10.60 -24.39
CA SER A 431 -4.62 11.03 -24.15
C SER A 431 -5.55 10.66 -25.31
N ARG A 432 -5.10 10.82 -26.56
CA ARG A 432 -5.88 10.42 -27.75
C ARG A 432 -6.14 8.92 -27.81
N ASN A 433 -5.11 8.11 -27.49
CA ASN A 433 -5.25 6.65 -27.44
C ASN A 433 -6.23 6.20 -26.33
N ASN A 434 -6.22 6.88 -25.18
CA ASN A 434 -7.12 6.55 -24.08
C ASN A 434 -8.56 6.98 -24.38
N LEU A 435 -8.76 8.13 -25.04
CA LEU A 435 -10.07 8.53 -25.54
C LEU A 435 -10.63 7.51 -26.55
N ALA A 436 -9.79 7.04 -27.48
CA ALA A 436 -10.19 6.01 -28.44
C ALA A 436 -10.63 4.72 -27.75
N TYR A 437 -9.88 4.29 -26.71
CA TYR A 437 -10.24 3.14 -25.89
C TYR A 437 -11.57 3.35 -25.15
N ALA A 438 -11.80 4.54 -24.58
CA ALA A 438 -13.06 4.85 -23.92
C ALA A 438 -14.26 4.84 -24.88
N TYR A 439 -14.10 5.31 -26.12
CA TYR A 439 -15.15 5.16 -27.14
C TYR A 439 -15.40 3.71 -27.53
N GLU A 440 -14.35 2.89 -27.66
CA GLU A 440 -14.49 1.46 -27.92
C GLU A 440 -15.25 0.76 -26.77
N SER A 441 -14.87 1.05 -25.52
CA SER A 441 -15.53 0.57 -24.30
C SER A 441 -17.02 0.96 -24.25
N ALA A 442 -17.38 2.12 -24.79
CA ALA A 442 -18.77 2.57 -24.95
C ALA A 442 -19.52 1.95 -26.15
N GLY A 443 -18.84 1.15 -26.99
CA GLY A 443 -19.38 0.59 -28.22
C GLY A 443 -19.39 1.55 -29.42
N ASP A 444 -18.81 2.74 -29.31
CA ASP A 444 -18.63 3.68 -30.42
C ASP A 444 -17.33 3.38 -31.20
N VAL A 445 -17.33 2.20 -31.82
CA VAL A 445 -16.15 1.66 -32.50
C VAL A 445 -15.73 2.54 -33.69
N GLY A 446 -16.68 3.24 -34.33
CA GLY A 446 -16.39 4.15 -35.44
C GLY A 446 -15.51 5.32 -35.03
N ARG A 447 -15.84 6.02 -33.92
CA ARG A 447 -15.01 7.09 -33.38
C ARG A 447 -13.67 6.58 -32.84
N ALA A 448 -13.66 5.40 -32.21
CA ALA A 448 -12.44 4.76 -31.75
C ALA A 448 -11.44 4.51 -32.89
N ILE A 449 -11.89 3.86 -33.98
CA ILE A 449 -11.05 3.56 -35.15
C ILE A 449 -10.46 4.85 -35.74
N ALA A 450 -11.28 5.89 -35.94
CA ALA A 450 -10.80 7.15 -36.51
C ALA A 450 -9.67 7.78 -35.66
N LEU A 451 -9.82 7.78 -34.33
CA LEU A 451 -8.77 8.29 -33.44
C LEU A 451 -7.53 7.39 -33.43
N TYR A 452 -7.69 6.06 -33.47
CA TYR A 452 -6.57 5.12 -33.53
C TYR A 452 -5.77 5.24 -34.82
N GLU A 453 -6.44 5.35 -35.97
CA GLU A 453 -5.81 5.57 -37.28
C GLU A 453 -4.99 6.87 -37.28
N GLN A 454 -5.59 7.97 -36.80
CA GLN A 454 -4.89 9.25 -36.69
C GLN A 454 -3.68 9.16 -35.75
N THR A 455 -3.86 8.55 -34.57
CA THR A 455 -2.78 8.39 -33.58
C THR A 455 -1.63 7.55 -34.13
N LEU A 456 -1.94 6.50 -34.89
CA LEU A 456 -0.93 5.65 -35.53
C LEU A 456 -0.17 6.44 -36.61
N ALA A 457 -0.87 7.18 -37.47
CA ALA A 457 -0.25 8.01 -38.50
C ALA A 457 0.73 9.03 -37.90
N ASP A 458 0.28 9.76 -36.86
CA ASP A 458 1.11 10.75 -36.17
C ASP A 458 2.33 10.10 -35.50
N ARG A 459 2.15 8.97 -34.79
CA ARG A 459 3.27 8.23 -34.18
C ARG A 459 4.26 7.71 -35.21
N VAL A 460 3.81 7.24 -36.37
CA VAL A 460 4.69 6.84 -37.48
C VAL A 460 5.51 8.03 -37.97
N GLY A 461 4.89 9.21 -38.12
CA GLY A 461 5.57 10.42 -38.56
C GLY A 461 6.61 10.95 -37.56
N VAL A 462 6.29 10.92 -36.26
CA VAL A 462 7.11 11.52 -35.19
C VAL A 462 8.17 10.57 -34.66
N LEU A 463 7.79 9.31 -34.38
CA LEU A 463 8.64 8.34 -33.70
C LEU A 463 9.21 7.28 -34.64
N GLY A 464 8.65 7.16 -35.84
CA GLY A 464 8.97 6.11 -36.80
C GLY A 464 8.11 4.85 -36.62
N VAL A 465 8.14 4.01 -37.65
CA VAL A 465 7.33 2.78 -37.78
C VAL A 465 7.69 1.70 -36.73
N ASP A 466 8.94 1.71 -36.27
CA ASP A 466 9.53 0.71 -35.37
C ASP A 466 9.43 1.07 -33.89
N HIS A 467 9.03 2.30 -33.57
CA HIS A 467 9.03 2.75 -32.18
C HIS A 467 8.00 1.96 -31.34
N PRO A 468 8.32 1.54 -30.11
CA PRO A 468 7.42 0.71 -29.29
C PRO A 468 6.00 1.30 -29.11
N SER A 469 5.90 2.62 -28.93
CA SER A 469 4.61 3.33 -28.86
C SER A 469 3.82 3.28 -30.17
N THR A 470 4.49 3.29 -31.33
CA THR A 470 3.86 3.14 -32.65
C THR A 470 3.29 1.74 -32.79
N LEU A 471 4.08 0.72 -32.44
CA LEU A 471 3.65 -0.68 -32.44
C LEU A 471 2.49 -0.92 -31.46
N ARG A 472 2.45 -0.22 -30.32
CA ARG A 472 1.30 -0.23 -29.39
C ARG A 472 0.04 0.35 -30.01
N SER A 473 0.13 1.49 -30.69
CA SER A 473 -1.04 2.05 -31.39
C SER A 473 -1.54 1.14 -32.51
N ARG A 474 -0.64 0.48 -33.25
CA ARG A 474 -1.03 -0.46 -34.30
C ARG A 474 -1.78 -1.68 -33.73
N ASN A 475 -1.32 -2.21 -32.60
CA ASN A 475 -2.00 -3.29 -31.88
C ASN A 475 -3.41 -2.89 -31.40
N ASN A 476 -3.57 -1.65 -30.93
CA ASN A 476 -4.86 -1.14 -30.47
C ASN A 476 -5.82 -0.89 -31.64
N LEU A 477 -5.32 -0.38 -32.77
CA LEU A 477 -6.11 -0.25 -33.99
C LEU A 477 -6.58 -1.62 -34.52
N ALA A 478 -5.71 -2.63 -34.48
CA ALA A 478 -6.08 -4.00 -34.84
C ALA A 478 -7.20 -4.54 -33.96
N TYR A 479 -7.14 -4.27 -32.65
CA TYR A 479 -8.21 -4.63 -31.70
C TYR A 479 -9.52 -3.94 -32.06
N ALA A 480 -9.49 -2.63 -32.36
CA ALA A 480 -10.69 -1.90 -32.74
C ALA A 480 -11.34 -2.41 -34.03
N TYR A 481 -10.54 -2.84 -35.02
CA TYR A 481 -11.09 -3.52 -36.21
C TYR A 481 -11.69 -4.88 -35.88
N GLU A 482 -11.09 -5.66 -34.97
CA GLU A 482 -11.66 -6.92 -34.50
C GLU A 482 -13.01 -6.68 -33.81
N SER A 483 -13.08 -5.72 -32.88
CA SER A 483 -14.31 -5.29 -32.20
C SER A 483 -15.39 -4.81 -33.18
N ALA A 484 -15.01 -4.23 -34.32
CA ALA A 484 -15.92 -3.84 -35.40
C ALA A 484 -16.41 -5.01 -36.27
N GLY A 485 -15.85 -6.21 -36.10
CA GLY A 485 -16.08 -7.36 -36.96
C GLY A 485 -15.25 -7.38 -38.25
N ASP A 486 -14.34 -6.42 -38.48
CA ASP A 486 -13.38 -6.44 -39.59
C ASP A 486 -12.14 -7.27 -39.20
N VAL A 487 -12.39 -8.56 -38.93
CA VAL A 487 -11.38 -9.51 -38.43
C VAL A 487 -10.23 -9.67 -39.43
N GLY A 488 -10.49 -9.53 -40.73
CA GLY A 488 -9.45 -9.60 -41.76
C GLY A 488 -8.40 -8.50 -41.65
N ARG A 489 -8.82 -7.24 -41.46
CA ARG A 489 -7.87 -6.14 -41.21
C ARG A 489 -7.17 -6.27 -39.87
N ALA A 490 -7.89 -6.73 -38.84
CA ALA A 490 -7.32 -6.99 -37.52
C ALA A 490 -6.16 -7.99 -37.59
N ILE A 491 -6.37 -9.15 -38.19
CA ILE A 491 -5.34 -10.20 -38.35
C ILE A 491 -4.12 -9.65 -39.08
N ALA A 492 -4.32 -8.98 -40.22
CA ALA A 492 -3.21 -8.42 -41.00
C ALA A 492 -2.35 -7.43 -40.19
N LEU A 493 -2.98 -6.54 -39.42
CA LEU A 493 -2.26 -5.61 -38.55
C LEU A 493 -1.60 -6.30 -37.36
N TYR A 494 -2.25 -7.31 -36.76
CA TYR A 494 -1.67 -8.08 -35.66
C TYR A 494 -0.44 -8.89 -36.10
N GLU A 495 -0.49 -9.57 -37.25
CA GLU A 495 0.64 -10.29 -37.81
C GLU A 495 1.83 -9.36 -38.07
N GLN A 496 1.58 -8.22 -38.72
CA GLN A 496 2.63 -7.21 -38.95
C GLN A 496 3.19 -6.67 -37.64
N THR A 497 2.33 -6.33 -36.68
CA THR A 497 2.76 -5.79 -35.38
C THR A 497 3.58 -6.81 -34.60
N LEU A 498 3.18 -8.08 -34.62
CA LEU A 498 3.90 -9.16 -33.94
C LEU A 498 5.29 -9.36 -34.57
N ALA A 499 5.38 -9.40 -35.90
CA ALA A 499 6.65 -9.52 -36.60
C ALA A 499 7.60 -8.36 -36.26
N ASP A 500 7.10 -7.12 -36.27
CA ASP A 500 7.88 -5.95 -35.90
C ASP A 500 8.30 -5.97 -34.43
N ARG A 501 7.42 -6.36 -33.50
CA ARG A 501 7.76 -6.47 -32.07
C ARG A 501 8.79 -7.57 -31.80
N VAL A 502 8.71 -8.72 -32.48
CA VAL A 502 9.75 -9.75 -32.39
C VAL A 502 11.10 -9.20 -32.84
N ARG A 503 11.14 -8.46 -33.95
CA ARG A 503 12.37 -7.86 -34.48
C ARG A 503 12.95 -6.77 -33.58
N VAL A 504 12.10 -5.88 -33.04
CA VAL A 504 12.52 -4.69 -32.29
C VAL A 504 12.73 -4.97 -30.80
N LEU A 505 11.82 -5.71 -30.17
CA LEU A 505 11.79 -5.93 -28.72
C LEU A 505 12.27 -7.33 -28.31
N GLY A 506 12.31 -8.26 -29.26
CA GLY A 506 12.58 -9.67 -29.00
C GLY A 506 11.32 -10.49 -28.75
N VAL A 507 11.47 -11.81 -28.85
CA VAL A 507 10.37 -12.79 -28.74
C VAL A 507 9.78 -12.90 -27.33
N ASP A 508 10.60 -12.61 -26.31
CA ASP A 508 10.27 -12.75 -24.89
C ASP A 508 9.68 -11.47 -24.28
N HIS A 509 9.72 -10.35 -25.00
CA HIS A 509 9.26 -9.08 -24.44
C HIS A 509 7.74 -9.13 -24.14
N PRO A 510 7.26 -8.62 -22.98
CA PRO A 510 5.85 -8.70 -22.59
C PRO A 510 4.88 -8.17 -23.66
N SER A 511 5.20 -7.02 -24.27
CA SER A 511 4.44 -6.48 -25.41
C SER A 511 4.37 -7.43 -26.61
N THR A 512 5.45 -8.15 -26.95
CA THR A 512 5.44 -9.15 -28.03
C THR A 512 4.48 -10.28 -27.69
N LEU A 513 4.52 -10.78 -26.44
CA LEU A 513 3.61 -11.83 -25.96
C LEU A 513 2.15 -11.35 -25.96
N THR A 514 1.88 -10.09 -25.62
CA THR A 514 0.54 -9.49 -25.70
C THR A 514 0.03 -9.42 -27.14
N SER A 515 0.85 -9.02 -28.11
CA SER A 515 0.43 -9.04 -29.52
C SER A 515 0.16 -10.44 -30.04
N ARG A 516 0.93 -11.44 -29.59
CA ARG A 516 0.68 -12.85 -29.95
C ARG A 516 -0.64 -13.36 -29.36
N ASN A 517 -0.92 -13.02 -28.11
CA ASN A 517 -2.20 -13.34 -27.46
C ASN A 517 -3.40 -12.72 -28.18
N ASN A 518 -3.27 -11.47 -28.63
CA ASN A 518 -4.33 -10.78 -29.36
C ASN A 518 -4.52 -11.35 -30.76
N LEU A 519 -3.42 -11.67 -31.48
CA LEU A 519 -3.49 -12.36 -32.77
C LEU A 519 -4.20 -13.73 -32.65
N ALA A 520 -3.94 -14.47 -31.57
CA ALA A 520 -4.64 -15.71 -31.29
C ALA A 520 -6.16 -15.49 -31.12
N GLY A 521 -6.55 -14.42 -30.42
CA GLY A 521 -7.96 -14.03 -30.29
C GLY A 521 -8.60 -13.70 -31.64
N ALA A 522 -7.90 -12.93 -32.48
CA ALA A 522 -8.39 -12.62 -33.81
C ALA A 522 -8.57 -13.86 -34.70
N TYR A 523 -7.68 -14.85 -34.61
CA TYR A 523 -7.88 -16.13 -35.28
C TYR A 523 -9.06 -16.92 -34.72
N GLU A 524 -9.28 -16.90 -33.41
CA GLU A 524 -10.45 -17.53 -32.78
C GLU A 524 -11.75 -16.85 -33.28
N SER A 525 -11.80 -15.52 -33.28
CA SER A 525 -12.90 -14.72 -33.82
C SER A 525 -13.17 -14.99 -35.30
N ALA A 526 -12.13 -15.31 -36.08
CA ALA A 526 -12.24 -15.74 -37.48
C ALA A 526 -12.70 -17.21 -37.66
N GLY A 527 -12.85 -17.97 -36.57
CA GLY A 527 -13.15 -19.40 -36.59
C GLY A 527 -11.94 -20.30 -36.86
N ASP A 528 -10.73 -19.77 -36.95
CA ASP A 528 -9.49 -20.56 -37.06
C ASP A 528 -8.96 -20.96 -35.68
N VAL A 529 -9.77 -21.76 -34.98
CA VAL A 529 -9.52 -22.16 -33.60
C VAL A 529 -8.21 -22.94 -33.46
N GLY A 530 -7.80 -23.69 -34.50
CA GLY A 530 -6.54 -24.43 -34.50
C GLY A 530 -5.31 -23.53 -34.40
N ARG A 531 -5.25 -22.45 -35.21
CA ARG A 531 -4.17 -21.46 -35.10
C ARG A 531 -4.23 -20.67 -33.79
N ALA A 532 -5.45 -20.36 -33.32
CA ALA A 532 -5.64 -19.69 -32.04
C ALA A 532 -5.06 -20.50 -30.87
N ILE A 533 -5.43 -21.78 -30.73
CA ILE A 533 -4.93 -22.66 -29.67
C ILE A 533 -3.40 -22.76 -29.71
N ALA A 534 -2.80 -22.99 -30.88
CA ALA A 534 -1.35 -23.10 -31.01
C ALA A 534 -0.62 -21.83 -30.52
N LEU A 535 -1.12 -20.64 -30.88
CA LEU A 535 -0.55 -19.38 -30.43
C LEU A 535 -0.81 -19.12 -28.94
N TYR A 536 -1.99 -19.47 -28.42
CA TYR A 536 -2.29 -19.34 -26.99
C TYR A 536 -1.42 -20.26 -26.13
N GLU A 537 -1.23 -21.52 -26.52
CA GLU A 537 -0.34 -22.47 -25.84
C GLU A 537 1.10 -21.95 -25.81
N GLN A 538 1.62 -21.51 -26.96
CA GLN A 538 2.96 -20.93 -27.04
C GLN A 538 3.09 -19.67 -26.18
N THR A 539 2.12 -18.76 -26.25
CA THR A 539 2.13 -17.51 -25.46
C THR A 539 2.06 -17.80 -23.97
N LEU A 540 1.25 -18.76 -23.55
CA LEU A 540 1.15 -19.17 -22.16
C LEU A 540 2.46 -19.76 -21.66
N ALA A 541 3.09 -20.66 -22.42
CA ALA A 541 4.38 -21.24 -22.05
C ALA A 541 5.46 -20.18 -21.90
N ASP A 542 5.54 -19.22 -22.84
CA ASP A 542 6.48 -18.11 -22.76
C ASP A 542 6.18 -17.18 -21.59
N ARG A 543 4.91 -16.84 -21.33
CA ARG A 543 4.52 -16.01 -20.18
C ARG A 543 4.82 -16.70 -18.85
N VAL A 544 4.61 -18.02 -18.73
CA VAL A 544 5.01 -18.77 -17.53
C VAL A 544 6.52 -18.70 -17.31
N ARG A 545 7.32 -18.84 -18.38
CA ARG A 545 8.78 -18.77 -18.30
C ARG A 545 9.30 -17.37 -17.98
N VAL A 546 8.74 -16.34 -18.59
CA VAL A 546 9.22 -14.95 -18.49
C VAL A 546 8.64 -14.22 -17.28
N LEU A 547 7.34 -14.34 -17.06
CA LEU A 547 6.60 -13.57 -16.05
C LEU A 547 6.25 -14.40 -14.80
N GLY A 548 6.37 -15.73 -14.91
CA GLY A 548 5.96 -16.65 -13.85
C GLY A 548 4.49 -17.09 -13.96
N VAL A 549 4.16 -18.12 -13.19
CA VAL A 549 2.85 -18.76 -13.14
C VAL A 549 1.76 -17.85 -12.55
N ASP A 550 2.15 -16.88 -11.73
CA ASP A 550 1.24 -16.04 -10.95
C ASP A 550 0.94 -14.67 -11.59
N HIS A 551 1.64 -14.30 -12.65
CA HIS A 551 1.46 -12.99 -13.28
C HIS A 551 0.03 -12.84 -13.86
N PRO A 552 -0.64 -11.67 -13.70
CA PRO A 552 -1.99 -11.44 -14.23
C PRO A 552 -2.12 -11.74 -15.72
N ASP A 553 -1.15 -11.32 -16.53
CA ASP A 553 -1.11 -11.65 -17.96
C ASP A 553 -0.97 -13.16 -18.25
N THR A 554 -0.25 -13.91 -17.41
CA THR A 554 -0.18 -15.37 -17.53
C THR A 554 -1.55 -15.98 -17.23
N LEU A 555 -2.22 -15.52 -16.16
CA LEU A 555 -3.56 -15.97 -15.80
C LEU A 555 -4.59 -15.62 -16.88
N ARG A 556 -4.51 -14.42 -17.46
CA ARG A 556 -5.35 -14.00 -18.60
C ARG A 556 -5.10 -14.86 -19.83
N SER A 557 -3.85 -15.21 -20.15
CA SER A 557 -3.57 -16.15 -21.25
C SER A 557 -4.12 -17.54 -21.01
N ARG A 558 -4.08 -18.06 -19.77
CA ARG A 558 -4.73 -19.35 -19.45
C ARG A 558 -6.23 -19.29 -19.66
N ASN A 559 -6.87 -18.20 -19.22
CA ASN A 559 -8.29 -17.98 -19.45
C ASN A 559 -8.63 -17.98 -20.95
N ASN A 560 -7.84 -17.27 -21.76
CA ASN A 560 -8.08 -17.20 -23.20
C ASN A 560 -7.85 -18.56 -23.87
N LEU A 561 -6.82 -19.32 -23.46
CA LEU A 561 -6.61 -20.68 -23.94
C LEU A 561 -7.78 -21.60 -23.57
N ALA A 562 -8.36 -21.43 -22.38
CA ALA A 562 -9.55 -22.17 -21.96
C ALA A 562 -10.75 -21.85 -22.85
N GLY A 563 -10.94 -20.57 -23.19
CA GLY A 563 -11.93 -20.11 -24.18
C GLY A 563 -11.72 -20.75 -25.55
N ALA A 564 -10.48 -20.79 -26.04
CA ALA A 564 -10.17 -21.42 -27.32
C ALA A 564 -10.45 -22.94 -27.33
N TYR A 565 -10.18 -23.66 -26.23
CA TYR A 565 -10.58 -25.06 -26.10
C TYR A 565 -12.11 -25.22 -26.06
N GLU A 566 -12.83 -24.31 -25.41
CA GLU A 566 -14.29 -24.29 -25.39
C GLU A 566 -14.85 -24.09 -26.82
N SER A 567 -14.31 -23.13 -27.56
CA SER A 567 -14.64 -22.86 -28.97
C SER A 567 -14.32 -24.05 -29.89
N ALA A 568 -13.31 -24.87 -29.55
CA ALA A 568 -12.99 -26.11 -30.25
C ALA A 568 -13.91 -27.29 -29.86
N GLY A 569 -14.78 -27.11 -28.85
CA GLY A 569 -15.63 -28.17 -28.30
C GLY A 569 -14.93 -29.11 -27.31
N ASP A 570 -13.67 -28.83 -26.92
CA ASP A 570 -12.96 -29.57 -25.86
C ASP A 570 -13.33 -29.00 -24.47
N VAL A 571 -14.60 -29.19 -24.12
CA VAL A 571 -15.20 -28.68 -22.88
C VAL A 571 -14.46 -29.18 -21.64
N GLY A 572 -13.94 -30.41 -21.67
CA GLY A 572 -13.20 -31.00 -20.55
C GLY A 572 -11.91 -30.23 -20.24
N ARG A 573 -11.10 -29.94 -21.27
CA ARG A 573 -9.88 -29.13 -21.08
C ARG A 573 -10.19 -27.68 -20.71
N ALA A 574 -11.21 -27.10 -21.34
CA ALA A 574 -11.65 -25.73 -21.03
C ALA A 574 -12.01 -25.57 -19.55
N LEU A 575 -12.90 -26.45 -19.03
CA LEU A 575 -13.33 -26.40 -17.64
C LEU A 575 -12.18 -26.59 -16.66
N ALA A 576 -11.31 -27.57 -16.89
CA ALA A 576 -10.15 -27.81 -16.03
C ALA A 576 -9.23 -26.58 -15.96
N LEU A 577 -8.98 -25.94 -17.12
CA LEU A 577 -8.09 -24.78 -17.20
C LEU A 577 -8.74 -23.52 -16.58
N TYR A 578 -10.04 -23.30 -16.79
CA TYR A 578 -10.78 -22.23 -16.13
C TYR A 578 -10.81 -22.39 -14.60
N GLU A 579 -11.03 -23.61 -14.10
CA GLU A 579 -11.05 -23.90 -12.65
C GLU A 579 -9.70 -23.62 -12.00
N GLN A 580 -8.62 -24.11 -12.62
CA GLN A 580 -7.26 -23.83 -12.16
C GLN A 580 -6.95 -22.33 -12.20
N THR A 581 -7.29 -21.66 -13.30
CA THR A 581 -7.04 -20.23 -13.47
C THR A 581 -7.83 -19.41 -12.47
N LEU A 582 -9.06 -19.80 -12.14
CA LEU A 582 -9.87 -19.11 -11.13
C LEU A 582 -9.23 -19.27 -9.75
N ALA A 583 -8.80 -20.48 -9.39
CA ALA A 583 -8.14 -20.74 -8.11
C ALA A 583 -6.86 -19.90 -7.97
N ASP A 584 -6.03 -19.85 -9.02
CA ASP A 584 -4.80 -19.06 -9.02
C ASP A 584 -5.09 -17.54 -9.01
N SER A 585 -6.06 -17.07 -9.81
CA SER A 585 -6.43 -15.65 -9.84
C SER A 585 -6.98 -15.18 -8.49
N VAL A 586 -7.80 -15.99 -7.83
CA VAL A 586 -8.28 -15.71 -6.47
C VAL A 586 -7.12 -15.67 -5.47
N ARG A 587 -6.18 -16.61 -5.56
CA ARG A 587 -5.00 -16.67 -4.68
C ARG A 587 -4.10 -15.46 -4.82
N VAL A 588 -3.81 -15.06 -6.06
CA VAL A 588 -2.78 -14.06 -6.35
C VAL A 588 -3.34 -12.65 -6.38
N LEU A 589 -4.50 -12.47 -7.02
CA LEU A 589 -5.09 -11.17 -7.34
C LEU A 589 -6.26 -10.82 -6.41
N GLY A 590 -6.82 -11.80 -5.70
CA GLY A 590 -8.02 -11.61 -4.89
C GLY A 590 -9.31 -11.77 -5.68
N GLN A 591 -10.44 -11.75 -4.97
CA GLN A 591 -11.76 -12.05 -5.54
C GLN A 591 -12.35 -10.95 -6.42
N ASP A 592 -12.03 -9.72 -6.07
CA ASP A 592 -12.61 -8.52 -6.66
C ASP A 592 -11.82 -7.99 -7.86
N HIS A 593 -10.62 -8.54 -8.07
CA HIS A 593 -9.78 -8.18 -9.21
C HIS A 593 -10.52 -8.47 -10.53
N PRO A 594 -10.47 -7.55 -11.51
CA PRO A 594 -11.17 -7.69 -12.79
C PRO A 594 -10.90 -9.02 -13.51
N THR A 595 -9.63 -9.46 -13.59
CA THR A 595 -9.27 -10.77 -14.17
C THR A 595 -9.95 -11.93 -13.46
N THR A 596 -10.02 -11.92 -12.13
CA THR A 596 -10.68 -12.99 -11.37
C THR A 596 -12.18 -13.04 -11.65
N LYS A 597 -12.83 -11.88 -11.83
CA LYS A 597 -14.25 -11.79 -12.21
C LYS A 597 -14.50 -12.37 -13.60
N ILE A 598 -13.69 -11.98 -14.59
CA ILE A 598 -13.78 -12.48 -15.97
C ILE A 598 -13.61 -14.01 -16.01
N VAL A 599 -12.59 -14.54 -15.33
CA VAL A 599 -12.36 -16.00 -15.29
C VAL A 599 -13.55 -16.73 -14.68
N ARG A 600 -14.14 -16.17 -13.62
CA ARG A 600 -15.32 -16.75 -12.96
C ARG A 600 -16.54 -16.75 -13.87
N GLU A 601 -16.77 -15.66 -14.58
CA GLU A 601 -17.87 -15.52 -15.55
C GLU A 601 -17.71 -16.52 -16.69
N ASN A 602 -16.52 -16.63 -17.27
CA ASN A 602 -16.21 -17.60 -18.32
C ASN A 602 -16.39 -19.04 -17.83
N LEU A 603 -15.88 -19.39 -16.65
CA LEU A 603 -16.11 -20.71 -16.05
C LEU A 603 -17.60 -21.02 -15.86
N THR A 604 -18.37 -20.03 -15.39
CA THR A 604 -19.81 -20.18 -15.16
C THR A 604 -20.55 -20.41 -16.48
N SER A 605 -20.20 -19.64 -17.51
CA SER A 605 -20.73 -19.79 -18.88
C SER A 605 -20.41 -21.17 -19.46
N ALA A 606 -19.15 -21.61 -19.37
CA ALA A 606 -18.72 -22.91 -19.85
C ALA A 606 -19.44 -24.07 -19.14
N ARG A 607 -19.64 -23.98 -17.82
CA ARG A 607 -20.43 -24.97 -17.05
C ARG A 607 -21.89 -25.00 -17.46
N ALA A 608 -22.49 -23.85 -17.73
CA ALA A 608 -23.87 -23.77 -18.18
C ALA A 608 -24.05 -24.44 -19.56
N LYS A 609 -23.12 -24.22 -20.50
CA LYS A 609 -23.13 -24.88 -21.82
C LYS A 609 -22.85 -26.37 -21.75
N ALA A 610 -22.07 -26.82 -20.76
CA ALA A 610 -21.73 -28.22 -20.55
C ALA A 610 -22.87 -29.03 -19.87
N SER A 611 -23.81 -28.35 -19.21
CA SER A 611 -24.93 -28.99 -18.53
C SER A 611 -26.02 -29.33 -19.56
N PRO A 612 -26.57 -30.56 -19.59
CA PRO A 612 -27.69 -30.88 -20.46
C PRO A 612 -28.91 -30.01 -20.09
N PRO A 613 -29.77 -29.64 -21.05
CA PRO A 613 -30.99 -28.91 -20.74
C PRO A 613 -31.82 -29.73 -19.74
N THR A 614 -32.21 -29.11 -18.64
CA THR A 614 -33.18 -29.69 -17.71
C THR A 614 -34.54 -29.69 -18.38
N ASP A 615 -34.99 -30.89 -18.80
CA ASP A 615 -36.33 -31.17 -19.33
C ASP A 615 -37.46 -30.88 -18.31
#